data_AF-A0A521V5V6-F1
#
_entry.id   AF-A0A521V5V6-F1
#
_cell.length_a   1.000
_cell.length_b   1.000
_cell.length_c   1.000
_cell.angle_alpha   90.00
_cell.angle_beta   90.00
_cell.angle_gamma   90.00
#
_symmetry.space_group_name_H-M   'P 1'
#
loop_
_entity.id
_entity.type
_entity.pdbx_description
1 polymer ?
#
loop_
_entity_poly.entity_id
_entity_poly.type
_entity_poly.pdbx_seq_one_letter_code
_entity_poly.pdbx_strand_id
1 'polypeptide(L)'
;MAHVAALVLALLTGWFAGFAGMLGAGVVYVLKRDDSPFVAAHAREAFNFNLSMFVYTLLALAIGFALGAFTVLTLGLGLLLTAPATLLMVLVVAAVAVLWLVCSLIGAVKAWNGEAYRYPLAIRLLS
;
A
#
# COMPACT_ATOMS: atom_id res chain seq x y z
N MET A 1 17.12 -22.17 8.34
CA MET A 1 17.35 -20.75 8.75
C MET A 1 17.26 -19.79 7.56
N ALA A 2 17.87 -20.06 6.40
CA ALA A 2 17.81 -19.18 5.22
C ALA A 2 16.39 -18.90 4.69
N HIS A 3 15.48 -19.87 4.72
CA HIS A 3 14.09 -19.67 4.24
C HIS A 3 13.24 -18.78 5.15
N VAL A 4 13.46 -18.85 6.46
CA VAL A 4 12.81 -17.94 7.42
C VAL A 4 13.33 -16.51 7.21
N ALA A 5 14.63 -16.34 7.00
CA ALA A 5 15.22 -15.05 6.68
C ALA A 5 14.67 -14.47 5.36
N ALA A 6 14.51 -15.29 4.31
CA ALA A 6 13.93 -14.86 3.04
C ALA A 6 12.45 -14.45 3.17
N LEU A 7 11.66 -15.18 3.96
CA LEU A 7 10.26 -14.82 4.24
C LEU A 7 10.15 -13.53 5.06
N VAL A 8 11.01 -13.36 6.06
CA VAL A 8 11.10 -12.13 6.85
C VAL A 8 11.54 -10.96 5.97
N LEU A 9 12.55 -11.13 5.12
CA LEU A 9 12.99 -10.11 4.16
C LEU A 9 11.88 -9.76 3.17
N ALA A 10 11.18 -10.73 2.59
CA ALA A 10 10.06 -10.49 1.70
C ALA A 10 8.91 -9.73 2.40
N LEU A 11 8.63 -10.04 3.67
CA LEU A 11 7.69 -9.29 4.52
C LEU A 11 8.19 -7.87 4.84
N LEU A 12 9.50 -7.67 4.99
CA LEU A 12 10.09 -6.34 5.24
C LEU A 12 10.22 -5.50 3.96
N THR A 13 10.33 -6.12 2.79
CA THR A 13 10.51 -5.42 1.50
C THR A 13 9.23 -5.31 0.67
N GLY A 14 8.20 -6.12 0.95
CA GLY A 14 6.91 -6.09 0.23
C GLY A 14 6.22 -4.73 0.26
N TRP A 15 6.52 -3.92 1.27
CA TRP A 15 6.05 -2.54 1.43
C TRP A 15 6.58 -1.56 0.37
N PHE A 16 7.72 -1.87 -0.26
CA PHE A 16 8.22 -1.11 -1.41
C PHE A 16 7.43 -1.39 -2.69
N ALA A 17 6.57 -2.41 -2.74
CA ALA A 17 5.74 -2.69 -3.91
C ALA A 17 4.77 -1.54 -4.22
N GLY A 18 4.21 -0.89 -3.19
CA GLY A 18 3.38 0.32 -3.36
C GLY A 18 4.18 1.50 -3.93
N PHE A 19 5.42 1.69 -3.46
CA PHE A 19 6.31 2.73 -3.97
C PHE A 19 6.76 2.46 -5.42
N ALA A 20 7.13 1.22 -5.73
CA ALA A 20 7.49 0.81 -7.08
C ALA A 20 6.30 0.92 -8.05
N GLY A 21 5.10 0.52 -7.63
CA GLY A 21 3.87 0.68 -8.39
C GLY A 21 3.51 2.15 -8.64
N MET A 22 3.73 3.02 -7.65
CA MET A 22 3.59 4.46 -7.81
C MET A 22 4.58 5.00 -8.85
N LEU A 23 5.87 4.66 -8.75
CA LEU A 23 6.86 5.11 -9.73
C LEU A 23 6.57 4.60 -11.14
N GLY A 24 6.23 3.31 -11.28
CA GLY A 24 5.86 2.71 -12.56
C GLY A 24 4.67 3.42 -13.22
N ALA A 25 3.60 3.65 -12.46
CA ALA A 25 2.44 4.38 -12.94
C ALA A 25 2.77 5.85 -13.27
N GLY A 26 3.63 6.50 -12.48
CA GLY A 26 4.08 7.86 -12.72
C GLY A 26 4.90 8.01 -14.00
N VAL A 27 5.79 7.06 -14.27
CA VAL A 27 6.56 7.02 -15.52
C VAL A 27 5.62 6.84 -16.72
N VAL A 28 4.68 5.88 -16.64
CA VAL A 28 3.69 5.68 -17.72
C VAL A 28 2.84 6.93 -17.92
N TYR A 29 2.41 7.59 -16.85
CA TYR A 29 1.66 8.83 -16.92
C TYR A 29 2.43 9.91 -17.68
N VAL A 30 3.69 10.16 -17.33
CA VAL A 30 4.52 11.18 -18.01
C VAL A 30 4.73 10.83 -19.48
N LEU A 31 5.01 9.56 -19.80
CA LEU A 31 5.28 9.12 -21.18
C LEU A 31 4.04 9.13 -22.08
N LYS A 32 2.86 8.84 -21.52
CA LYS A 32 1.61 8.71 -22.30
C LYS A 32 0.65 9.87 -22.15
N ARG A 33 1.02 10.91 -21.41
CA ARG A 33 0.17 12.07 -21.14
C ARG A 33 -0.31 12.75 -22.41
N ASP A 34 0.55 12.89 -23.42
CA ASP A 34 0.26 13.65 -24.65
C ASP A 34 -0.24 12.71 -25.79
N ASP A 35 0.05 11.40 -25.70
CA ASP A 35 -0.33 10.40 -26.71
C ASP A 35 -1.79 9.94 -26.57
N SER A 36 -2.23 9.65 -25.35
CA SER A 36 -3.55 9.04 -25.10
C SER A 36 -4.16 9.52 -23.79
N PRO A 37 -5.24 10.33 -23.85
CA PRO A 37 -5.95 10.79 -22.65
C PRO A 37 -6.47 9.63 -21.79
N PHE A 38 -6.84 8.52 -22.41
CA PHE A 38 -7.32 7.32 -21.72
C PHE A 38 -6.22 6.64 -20.91
N VAL A 39 -5.07 6.37 -21.52
CA VAL A 39 -3.93 5.73 -20.83
C VAL A 39 -3.39 6.65 -19.74
N ALA A 40 -3.31 7.96 -20.02
CA ALA A 40 -2.91 8.95 -19.03
C ALA A 40 -3.85 8.97 -17.82
N ALA A 41 -5.17 8.92 -18.02
CA ALA A 41 -6.13 8.86 -16.93
C ALA A 41 -5.96 7.60 -16.06
N HIS A 42 -5.78 6.42 -16.67
CA HIS A 42 -5.54 5.18 -15.95
C HIS A 42 -4.22 5.18 -15.18
N ALA A 43 -3.14 5.65 -15.79
CA ALA A 43 -1.83 5.76 -15.16
C ALA A 43 -1.87 6.73 -13.97
N ARG A 44 -2.62 7.83 -14.10
CA ARG A 44 -2.84 8.80 -13.03
C ARG A 44 -3.61 8.20 -11.85
N GLU A 45 -4.71 7.49 -12.12
CA GLU A 45 -5.50 6.86 -11.06
C GLU A 45 -4.71 5.74 -10.36
N ALA A 46 -3.95 4.95 -11.12
CA ALA A 46 -3.03 3.95 -10.57
C ALA A 46 -1.90 4.58 -9.73
N PHE A 47 -1.37 5.73 -10.14
CA PHE A 47 -0.40 6.49 -9.35
C PHE A 47 -0.99 6.94 -8.01
N ASN A 48 -2.14 7.60 -8.05
CA ASN A 48 -2.84 8.09 -6.86
C ASN A 48 -3.15 6.94 -5.88
N PHE A 49 -3.59 5.79 -6.40
CA PHE A 49 -3.87 4.61 -5.58
C PHE A 49 -2.62 4.03 -4.91
N ASN A 50 -1.56 3.78 -5.67
CA ASN A 50 -0.31 3.23 -5.14
C ASN A 50 0.35 4.18 -4.13
N LEU A 51 0.29 5.50 -4.39
CA LEU A 51 0.74 6.51 -3.43
C LEU A 51 -0.06 6.46 -2.12
N SER A 52 -1.38 6.33 -2.20
CA SER A 52 -2.25 6.25 -1.02
C SER A 52 -1.89 5.05 -0.15
N MET A 53 -1.67 3.90 -0.80
CA MET A 53 -1.32 2.65 -0.12
C MET A 53 0.08 2.71 0.49
N PHE A 54 1.01 3.41 -0.16
CA PHE A 54 2.30 3.73 0.42
C PHE A 54 2.19 4.63 1.66
N VAL A 55 1.37 5.68 1.62
CA VAL A 55 1.12 6.55 2.79
C VAL A 55 0.47 5.77 3.95
N TYR A 56 -0.53 4.94 3.68
CA TYR A 56 -1.15 4.09 4.69
C TYR A 56 -0.16 3.12 5.33
N THR A 57 0.77 2.59 4.55
CA THR A 57 1.85 1.74 5.03
C THR A 57 2.79 2.49 5.98
N LEU A 58 3.23 3.70 5.61
CA LEU A 58 4.10 4.52 6.47
C LEU A 58 3.41 4.88 7.79
N LEU A 59 2.11 5.19 7.74
CA LEU A 59 1.32 5.47 8.94
C LEU A 59 1.22 4.25 9.86
N ALA A 60 0.93 3.07 9.29
CA ALA A 60 0.88 1.82 10.05
C ALA A 60 2.23 1.49 10.70
N LEU A 61 3.34 1.74 10.00
CA LEU A 61 4.68 1.56 10.54
C LEU A 61 4.96 2.50 11.72
N ALA A 62 4.61 3.78 11.59
CA ALA A 62 4.78 4.76 12.67
C ALA A 62 3.95 4.39 13.92
N ILE A 63 2.72 3.95 13.74
CA ILE A 63 1.85 3.47 14.83
C ILE A 63 2.46 2.22 15.48
N GLY A 64 2.92 1.25 14.68
CA GLY A 64 3.56 0.04 15.19
C GLY A 64 4.82 0.36 16.02
N PHE A 65 5.63 1.31 15.56
CA PHE A 65 6.81 1.77 16.31
C PHE A 65 6.43 2.45 17.63
N ALA A 66 5.40 3.30 17.63
CA ALA A 66 4.90 3.95 18.84
C ALA A 66 4.35 2.95 19.86
N LEU A 67 3.56 1.96 19.42
CA LEU A 67 3.06 0.87 20.27
C LEU A 67 4.20 0.01 20.84
N GLY A 68 5.21 -0.30 20.02
CA GLY A 68 6.41 -1.01 20.46
C GLY A 68 7.17 -0.23 21.52
N ALA A 69 7.46 1.05 21.28
CA ALA A 69 8.13 1.93 22.23
C ALA A 69 7.37 2.04 23.56
N PHE A 70 6.04 2.17 23.51
CA PHE A 70 5.19 2.19 24.71
C PHE A 70 5.28 0.89 25.52
N THR A 71 5.35 -0.26 24.85
CA THR A 71 5.51 -1.57 25.51
C THR A 71 6.87 -1.67 26.22
N VAL A 72 7.93 -1.15 25.61
CA VAL A 72 9.27 -1.10 26.20
C VAL A 72 9.31 -0.15 27.41
N LEU A 73 8.71 1.04 27.29
CA LEU A 73 8.67 2.05 28.35
C LEU A 73 7.91 1.58 29.60
N THR A 74 6.89 0.74 29.43
CA THR A 74 6.09 0.18 30.54
C THR A 74 6.69 -1.10 31.13
N LEU A 75 7.95 -1.43 30.82
CA LEU A 75 8.65 -2.65 31.26
C LEU A 75 7.86 -3.94 30.96
N GLY A 76 7.11 -3.97 29.86
CA GLY A 76 6.31 -5.12 29.45
C GLY A 76 4.93 -5.25 30.10
N LEU A 77 4.58 -4.44 31.12
CA LEU A 77 3.22 -4.44 31.68
C LEU A 77 2.18 -3.93 30.67
N GLY A 78 2.58 -3.06 29.74
CA GLY A 78 1.74 -2.61 28.64
C GLY A 78 1.39 -3.69 27.61
N LEU A 79 2.05 -4.87 27.65
CA LEU A 79 1.81 -5.96 26.69
C LEU A 79 0.36 -6.45 26.69
N LEU A 80 -0.33 -6.42 27.84
CA LEU A 80 -1.75 -6.78 27.94
C LEU A 80 -2.67 -5.88 27.08
N LEU A 81 -2.32 -4.61 26.92
CA LEU A 81 -3.05 -3.64 26.12
C LEU A 81 -2.51 -3.56 24.68
N THR A 82 -1.19 -3.67 24.51
CA THR A 82 -0.55 -3.55 23.20
C THR A 82 -0.65 -4.82 22.37
N ALA A 83 -0.78 -6.01 22.98
CA ALA A 83 -1.00 -7.26 22.25
C ALA A 83 -2.31 -7.31 21.46
N PRO A 84 -3.50 -7.03 22.04
CA PRO A 84 -4.73 -6.98 21.25
C PRO A 84 -4.73 -5.84 20.22
N ALA A 85 -4.14 -4.69 20.56
CA ALA A 85 -4.02 -3.56 19.63
C ALA A 85 -3.13 -3.87 18.42
N THR A 86 -1.98 -4.53 18.64
CA THR A 86 -1.07 -4.94 17.56
C THR A 86 -1.68 -6.06 16.72
N LEU A 87 -2.40 -7.01 17.31
CA LEU A 87 -3.13 -8.04 16.56
C LEU A 87 -4.19 -7.42 15.64
N LEU A 88 -5.01 -6.50 16.16
CA LEU A 88 -5.99 -5.77 15.37
C LEU A 88 -5.33 -5.01 14.22
N MET A 89 -4.22 -4.32 14.49
CA MET A 89 -3.46 -3.58 13.49
C MET A 89 -2.95 -4.49 12.37
N VAL A 90 -2.43 -5.68 12.71
CA VAL A 90 -1.98 -6.67 11.71
C VAL A 90 -3.15 -7.12 10.83
N LEU A 91 -4.33 -7.34 11.41
CA LEU A 91 -5.53 -7.69 10.63
C LEU A 91 -5.96 -6.56 9.69
N VAL A 92 -5.94 -5.31 10.16
CA VAL A 92 -6.27 -4.13 9.33
C VAL A 92 -5.28 -3.99 8.18
N VAL A 93 -3.99 -4.11 8.46
CA VAL A 93 -2.93 -4.09 7.44
C VAL A 93 -3.13 -5.19 6.40
N ALA A 94 -3.43 -6.42 6.83
CA ALA A 94 -3.68 -7.53 5.93
C ALA A 94 -4.90 -7.26 5.04
N ALA A 95 -5.98 -6.71 5.59
CA ALA A 95 -7.16 -6.33 4.82
C ALA A 95 -6.84 -5.24 3.77
N VAL A 96 -6.03 -4.23 4.12
CA VAL A 96 -5.57 -3.20 3.18
C VAL A 96 -4.71 -3.80 2.07
N ALA A 97 -3.82 -4.74 2.39
CA ALA A 97 -2.99 -5.42 1.39
C ALA A 97 -3.83 -6.25 0.40
N VAL A 98 -4.85 -6.95 0.89
CA VAL A 98 -5.81 -7.67 0.03
C VAL A 98 -6.57 -6.69 -0.86
N LEU A 99 -7.07 -5.58 -0.31
CA LEU A 99 -7.76 -4.55 -1.08
C LEU A 99 -6.85 -3.95 -2.16
N TRP A 100 -5.58 -3.69 -1.84
CA TRP A 100 -4.59 -3.22 -2.80
C TRP A 100 -4.45 -4.17 -3.99
N LEU A 101 -4.32 -5.46 -3.72
CA LEU A 101 -4.16 -6.48 -4.76
C LEU A 101 -5.44 -6.62 -5.60
N VAL A 102 -6.61 -6.70 -4.95
CA VAL A 102 -7.90 -6.82 -5.63
C VAL A 102 -8.18 -5.61 -6.52
N CYS A 103 -8.01 -4.39 -6.01
CA CYS A 103 -8.23 -3.18 -6.80
C CYS A 103 -7.24 -3.05 -7.96
N SER A 104 -5.97 -3.44 -7.76
CA SER A 104 -4.96 -3.46 -8.83
C SER A 104 -5.35 -4.43 -9.96
N LEU A 105 -5.86 -5.62 -9.61
CA LEU A 105 -6.37 -6.58 -10.58
C LEU A 105 -7.59 -6.06 -11.33
N ILE A 106 -8.58 -5.49 -10.61
CA ILE A 106 -9.78 -4.92 -11.24
C ILE A 106 -9.40 -3.77 -12.18
N GLY A 107 -8.49 -2.89 -11.75
CA GLY A 107 -7.99 -1.79 -12.58
C GLY A 107 -7.30 -2.27 -13.85
N ALA A 108 -6.50 -3.33 -13.76
CA ALA A 108 -5.84 -3.95 -14.92
C ALA A 108 -6.87 -4.56 -15.89
N VAL A 109 -7.84 -5.33 -15.38
CA VAL A 109 -8.91 -5.93 -16.19
C VAL A 109 -9.76 -4.86 -16.87
N LYS A 110 -10.13 -3.80 -16.16
CA LYS A 110 -10.93 -2.71 -16.74
C LYS A 110 -10.17 -1.90 -17.78
N ALA A 111 -8.88 -1.64 -17.57
CA ALA A 111 -8.02 -1.02 -18.57
C ALA A 111 -7.95 -1.87 -19.85
N TRP A 112 -7.91 -3.20 -19.72
CA TRP A 112 -7.95 -4.13 -20.87
C TRP A 112 -9.28 -4.05 -21.64
N ASN A 113 -10.40 -3.87 -20.94
CA ASN A 113 -11.73 -3.72 -21.55
C ASN A 113 -12.00 -2.30 -22.09
N GLY A 114 -11.08 -1.36 -21.95
CA GLY A 114 -11.30 0.04 -22.34
C GLY A 114 -12.25 0.80 -21.41
N GLU A 115 -12.50 0.30 -20.20
CA GLU A 115 -13.37 0.92 -19.21
C GLU A 115 -12.56 1.76 -18.20
N ALA A 116 -13.03 2.98 -17.93
CA ALA A 116 -12.46 3.80 -16.86
C ALA A 116 -12.69 3.16 -15.48
N TYR A 117 -11.65 3.10 -14.63
CA TYR A 117 -11.75 2.50 -13.29
C TYR A 117 -11.18 3.40 -12.19
N ARG A 118 -12.11 3.97 -11.43
CA ARG A 118 -11.80 4.72 -10.22
C ARG A 118 -11.47 3.81 -9.05
N TYR A 119 -10.21 3.87 -8.62
CA TYR A 119 -9.76 3.16 -7.43
C TYR A 119 -10.45 3.69 -6.17
N PRO A 120 -11.06 2.81 -5.36
CA PRO A 120 -11.56 3.18 -4.04
C PRO A 120 -10.40 3.47 -3.09
N LEU A 121 -10.61 4.36 -2.12
CA LEU A 121 -9.62 4.74 -1.11
C LEU A 121 -8.33 5.41 -1.66
N ALA A 122 -8.34 5.87 -2.91
CA ALA A 122 -7.24 6.64 -3.48
C ALA A 122 -7.35 8.13 -3.14
N ILE A 123 -6.30 8.69 -2.53
CA ILE A 123 -6.04 10.12 -2.38
C ILE A 123 -5.71 10.69 -3.76
N ARG A 124 -6.55 11.60 -4.25
CA ARG A 124 -6.41 12.23 -5.57
C ARG A 124 -5.52 13.46 -5.49
N LEU A 125 -4.20 13.24 -5.51
CA LEU A 125 -3.21 14.32 -5.54
C LEU A 125 -3.08 14.93 -6.93
N LEU A 126 -3.11 14.09 -7.97
CA LEU A 126 -3.25 14.54 -9.34
C LEU A 126 -4.76 14.49 -9.67
N SER A 127 -5.42 15.66 -9.84
CA SER A 127 -6.84 15.84 -10.27
C SER A 127 -7.11 16.04 -11.75
#